data_AF-A3MU83-F1
#
_entry.id   AF-A3MU83-F1
#
_cell.length_a   1.000
_cell.length_b   1.000
_cell.length_c   1.000
_cell.angle_alpha   90.00
_cell.angle_beta   90.00
_cell.angle_gamma   90.00
#
_symmetry.space_group_name_H-M   'P 1'
#
loop_
_entity.id
_entity.type
_entity.pdbx_description
1 polymer ?
#
loop_
_entity_poly.entity_id
_entity_poly.type
_entity_poly.pdbx_seq_one_letter_code
_entity_poly.pdbx_strand_id
1 'polypeptide(L)'
;MKNEYIAALVYYVYKKAKTDRGTAVVVRTAEICGVDRQCGWAMRVAMMTLVEAGVAVRHKPGVYMIDKNLVDMALNILRSFVGRRGRRALLLVEEKLGDRSLTRR
;
A
#
# COMPACT_ATOMS: atom_id res chain seq x y z
N MET A 1 -14.89 4.88 -0.92
CA MET A 1 -13.71 4.30 -0.20
C MET A 1 -13.17 5.38 0.72
N LYS A 2 -12.90 5.08 2.00
CA LYS A 2 -12.30 6.08 2.89
C LYS A 2 -10.82 6.26 2.54
N ASN A 3 -10.35 7.51 2.47
CA ASN A 3 -8.98 7.84 2.08
C ASN A 3 -7.94 7.28 3.05
N GLU A 4 -8.29 7.14 4.33
CA GLU A 4 -7.43 6.60 5.39
C GLU A 4 -6.97 5.17 5.14
N TYR A 5 -7.85 4.30 4.62
CA TYR A 5 -7.50 2.91 4.33
C TYR A 5 -6.49 2.80 3.18
N ILE A 6 -6.65 3.62 2.14
CA ILE A 6 -5.73 3.64 1.01
C ILE A 6 -4.38 4.26 1.41
N ALA A 7 -4.40 5.32 2.21
CA ALA A 7 -3.18 5.91 2.76
C ALA A 7 -2.39 4.90 3.61
N ALA A 8 -3.07 4.11 4.44
CA ALA A 8 -2.46 3.04 5.22
C ALA A 8 -1.85 1.95 4.32
N LEU A 9 -2.54 1.56 3.25
CA LEU A 9 -2.04 0.58 2.28
C LEU A 9 -0.80 1.10 1.54
N VAL A 10 -0.82 2.35 1.06
CA VAL A 10 0.32 3.01 0.41
C VAL A 10 1.54 3.02 1.34
N TYR A 11 1.35 3.44 2.59
CA TYR A 11 2.41 3.44 3.59
C TYR A 11 2.97 2.04 3.85
N TYR A 12 2.09 1.05 4.00
CA TYR A 12 2.48 -0.34 4.24
C TYR A 12 3.34 -0.89 3.10
N VAL A 13 2.90 -0.72 1.86
CA VAL A 13 3.62 -1.19 0.67
C VAL A 13 4.98 -0.50 0.56
N TYR A 14 5.03 0.82 0.74
CA TYR A 14 6.28 1.58 0.69
C TYR A 14 7.28 1.11 1.76
N LYS A 15 6.82 1.00 3.02
CA LYS A 15 7.66 0.56 4.13
C LYS A 15 8.17 -0.86 3.91
N LYS A 16 7.31 -1.78 3.45
CA LYS A 16 7.69 -3.16 3.16
C LYS A 16 8.64 -3.27 1.98
N ALA A 17 8.46 -2.48 0.93
CA ALA A 17 9.39 -2.44 -0.20
C ALA A 17 10.81 -2.05 0.24
N LYS A 18 10.93 -1.10 1.18
CA LYS A 18 12.22 -0.67 1.74
C LYS A 18 12.83 -1.66 2.74
N THR A 19 12.01 -2.39 3.50
CA THR A 19 12.49 -3.18 4.65
C THR A 19 12.67 -4.66 4.34
N ASP A 20 11.79 -5.24 3.51
CA ASP A 20 11.85 -6.67 3.21
C ASP A 20 13.00 -6.95 2.23
N ARG A 21 13.75 -8.04 2.43
CA ARG A 21 14.87 -8.44 1.56
C ARG A 21 14.45 -9.28 0.33
N GLY A 22 13.16 -9.64 0.22
CA GLY A 22 12.64 -10.48 -0.86
C GLY A 22 12.46 -9.73 -2.20
N THR A 23 12.13 -10.47 -3.26
CA THR A 23 11.82 -9.93 -4.60
C THR A 23 10.40 -9.39 -4.73
N ALA A 24 9.53 -9.72 -3.78
CA ALA A 24 8.14 -9.27 -3.75
C ALA A 24 7.76 -8.74 -2.37
N VAL A 25 6.83 -7.79 -2.36
CA VAL A 25 6.15 -7.26 -1.17
C VAL A 25 4.89 -8.07 -0.92
N VAL A 26 4.83 -8.72 0.24
CA VAL A 26 3.63 -9.47 0.66
C VAL A 26 2.70 -8.55 1.45
N VAL A 27 1.49 -8.38 0.93
CA VAL A 27 0.43 -7.59 1.54
C VAL A 27 -0.63 -8.53 2.12
N ARG A 28 -0.81 -8.45 3.45
CA ARG A 28 -1.85 -9.18 4.16
C ARG A 28 -2.89 -8.19 4.65
N THR A 29 -4.12 -8.33 4.19
CA THR A 29 -5.19 -7.38 4.54
C THR A 29 -5.48 -7.39 6.04
N ALA A 30 -5.32 -8.54 6.71
CA ALA A 30 -5.49 -8.66 8.15
C ALA A 30 -4.46 -7.85 8.96
N GLU A 31 -3.24 -7.64 8.44
CA GLU A 31 -2.20 -6.87 9.15
C GLU A 31 -2.47 -5.35 9.10
N ILE A 32 -3.30 -4.89 8.16
CA ILE A 32 -3.61 -3.47 7.99
C ILE A 32 -5.01 -3.14 8.53
N CYS A 33 -6.00 -3.98 8.21
CA CYS A 33 -7.40 -3.76 8.56
C CYS A 33 -7.84 -4.46 9.86
N GLY A 34 -7.06 -5.42 10.36
CA GLY A 34 -7.48 -6.25 11.49
C GLY A 34 -8.84 -6.90 11.25
N VAL A 35 -9.81 -6.56 12.08
CA VAL A 35 -11.21 -7.06 12.07
C VAL A 35 -12.21 -6.10 11.40
N ASP A 36 -11.77 -4.92 10.93
CA ASP A 36 -12.68 -3.96 10.27
C ASP A 36 -13.12 -4.49 8.90
N ARG A 37 -14.40 -4.86 8.80
CA ARG A 37 -15.02 -5.39 7.57
C ARG A 37 -15.10 -4.33 6.45
N GLN A 38 -15.26 -3.05 6.78
CA GLN A 38 -15.30 -1.97 5.80
C GLN A 38 -13.90 -1.74 5.20
N CYS A 39 -12.88 -1.77 6.05
CA CYS A 39 -11.49 -1.73 5.60
C CYS A 39 -11.17 -2.94 4.71
N GLY A 40 -11.55 -4.14 5.14
CA GLY A 40 -11.30 -5.37 4.38
C GLY A 40 -11.92 -5.35 2.97
N TRP A 41 -13.14 -4.82 2.84
CA TRP A 41 -13.78 -4.68 1.52
C TRP A 41 -13.09 -3.63 0.65
N ALA A 42 -12.74 -2.46 1.21
CA ALA A 42 -11.98 -1.43 0.52
C ALA A 42 -10.61 -1.95 0.02
N MET A 43 -9.89 -2.68 0.89
CA MET A 43 -8.62 -3.32 0.54
C MET A 43 -8.80 -4.32 -0.59
N ARG A 44 -9.84 -5.14 -0.55
CA ARG A 44 -10.12 -6.11 -1.60
C ARG A 44 -10.29 -5.42 -2.94
N VAL A 45 -11.06 -4.34 -3.01
CA VAL A 45 -11.28 -3.58 -4.26
C VAL A 45 -9.95 -3.02 -4.77
N ALA A 46 -9.19 -2.31 -3.93
CA ALA A 46 -7.91 -1.72 -4.33
C ALA A 46 -6.90 -2.76 -4.81
N MET A 47 -6.77 -3.88 -4.08
CA MET A 47 -5.85 -4.95 -4.44
C MET A 47 -6.29 -5.72 -5.68
N MET A 48 -7.59 -5.89 -5.91
CA MET A 48 -8.08 -6.49 -7.15
C MET A 48 -7.78 -5.61 -8.36
N THR A 49 -7.88 -4.28 -8.27
CA THR A 49 -7.47 -3.40 -9.36
C THR A 49 -5.97 -3.52 -9.67
N LEU A 50 -5.12 -3.70 -8.65
CA LEU A 50 -3.71 -3.98 -8.86
C LEU A 50 -3.47 -5.34 -9.55
N VAL A 51 -4.30 -6.34 -9.25
CA VAL A 51 -4.25 -7.65 -9.91
C VAL A 51 -4.68 -7.56 -11.36
N GLU A 52 -5.77 -6.85 -11.64
CA GLU A 52 -6.26 -6.59 -13.00
C GLU A 52 -5.27 -5.79 -13.85
N ALA A 53 -4.55 -4.85 -13.23
CA ALA A 53 -3.46 -4.10 -13.86
C ALA A 53 -2.17 -4.92 -14.03
N GLY A 54 -2.11 -6.16 -13.54
CA GLY A 54 -0.94 -7.04 -13.66
C GLY A 54 0.22 -6.68 -12.74
N VAL A 55 0.05 -5.75 -11.80
CA VAL A 55 1.12 -5.32 -10.88
C VAL A 55 1.13 -6.11 -9.57
N ALA A 56 0.06 -6.83 -9.28
CA ALA A 56 -0.05 -7.70 -8.12
C ALA A 56 -0.58 -9.09 -8.50
N VAL A 57 -0.22 -10.08 -7.69
CA VAL A 57 -0.73 -11.45 -7.80
C VAL A 57 -1.47 -11.79 -6.51
N ARG A 58 -2.69 -12.31 -6.65
CA ARG A 58 -3.44 -12.84 -5.52
C ARG A 58 -2.95 -14.25 -5.20
N HIS A 59 -2.27 -14.41 -4.07
CA HIS A 59 -1.74 -15.70 -3.66
C HIS A 59 -2.76 -16.53 -2.87
N LYS A 60 -3.46 -15.90 -1.91
CA LYS A 60 -4.53 -16.50 -1.10
C LYS A 60 -5.61 -15.45 -0.80
N PRO A 61 -6.81 -15.84 -0.32
CA PRO A 61 -7.78 -14.86 0.20
C PRO A 61 -7.14 -13.94 1.25
N GLY A 62 -7.17 -12.63 1.01
CA GLY A 62 -6.56 -11.63 1.89
C GLY A 62 -5.03 -11.52 1.83
N VAL A 63 -4.37 -12.27 0.93
CA VAL A 63 -2.91 -12.23 0.74
C VAL A 63 -2.56 -11.97 -0.71
N TYR A 64 -1.81 -10.91 -0.94
CA TYR A 64 -1.40 -10.45 -2.25
C TYR A 64 0.11 -10.25 -2.28
N MET A 65 0.70 -10.43 -3.44
CA MET A 65 2.13 -10.24 -3.68
C MET A 65 2.30 -9.19 -4.77
N ILE A 66 3.15 -8.20 -4.51
CA ILE A 66 3.50 -7.16 -5.47
C ILE A 66 4.97 -7.34 -5.81
N ASP A 67 5.31 -7.50 -7.08
CA ASP A 67 6.72 -7.55 -7.48
C ASP A 67 7.40 -6.22 -7.14
N LYS A 68 8.60 -6.26 -6.57
CA LYS A 68 9.32 -5.03 -6.22
C LYS A 68 9.60 -4.12 -7.41
N ASN A 69 9.81 -4.69 -8.59
CA ASN A 69 10.03 -3.91 -9.81
C ASN A 69 8.77 -3.14 -10.23
N LEU A 70 7.60 -3.55 -9.72
CA LEU A 70 6.30 -2.93 -10.01
C LEU A 70 5.74 -2.16 -8.81
N VAL A 71 6.50 -2.01 -7.71
CA VAL A 71 6.05 -1.27 -6.52
C VAL A 71 5.73 0.18 -6.85
N ASP A 72 6.57 0.86 -7.63
CA ASP A 72 6.32 2.26 -8.00
C ASP A 72 5.03 2.41 -8.82
N MET A 73 4.78 1.47 -9.74
CA MET A 73 3.55 1.43 -10.52
C MET A 73 2.34 1.14 -9.62
N ALA A 74 2.46 0.18 -8.69
CA ALA A 74 1.41 -0.14 -7.74
C ALA A 74 1.08 1.07 -6.83
N LEU A 75 2.09 1.76 -6.32
CA LEU A 75 1.91 2.98 -5.53
C LEU A 75 1.24 4.08 -6.34
N ASN A 76 1.57 4.23 -7.63
CA ASN A 76 0.92 5.21 -8.50
C ASN A 76 -0.57 4.91 -8.71
N ILE A 77 -0.91 3.64 -8.98
CA ILE A 77 -2.31 3.20 -9.10
C ILE A 77 -3.05 3.43 -7.78
N LEU A 78 -2.46 3.07 -6.64
CA LEU A 78 -3.07 3.28 -5.32
C LEU A 78 -3.29 4.77 -5.01
N ARG A 79 -2.36 5.64 -5.41
CA ARG A 79 -2.47 7.10 -5.27
C ARG A 79 -3.62 7.67 -6.12
N SER A 80 -3.97 7.06 -7.25
CA SER A 80 -5.07 7.52 -8.09
C SER A 80 -6.44 7.45 -7.40
N PHE A 81 -6.61 6.49 -6.47
CA PHE A 81 -7.82 6.39 -5.65
C PHE A 81 -7.91 7.45 -4.56
N VAL A 82 -6.78 8.08 -4.20
CA VAL A 82 -6.74 9.20 -3.26
C VAL A 82 -6.98 10.49 -4.06
N GLY A 83 -8.22 10.96 -4.08
CA GLY A 83 -8.59 12.19 -4.81
C GLY A 83 -7.78 13.43 -4.36
N ARG A 84 -7.90 14.56 -5.08
CA ARG A 84 -7.10 15.80 -4.83
C ARG A 84 -7.05 16.25 -3.35
N ARG A 85 -8.11 16.04 -2.57
CA ARG A 85 -8.18 16.34 -1.13
C ARG A 85 -7.38 15.39 -0.23
N GLY A 86 -7.19 14.13 -0.64
CA GLY A 86 -6.42 13.14 0.10
C GLY A 86 -4.91 13.19 -0.15
N ARG A 87 -4.44 13.89 -1.21
CA ARG A 87 -3.00 14.10 -1.47
C ARG A 87 -2.29 14.78 -0.31
N ARG A 88 -2.97 15.64 0.46
CA ARG A 88 -2.41 16.31 1.65
C ARG A 88 -2.14 15.34 2.80
N ALA A 89 -3.00 14.32 2.98
CA ALA A 89 -2.75 13.24 3.92
C ALA A 89 -1.61 12.33 3.46
N LEU A 90 -1.44 12.15 2.15
CA LEU A 90 -0.31 11.44 1.57
C LEU A 90 1.01 12.21 1.76
N LEU A 91 1.01 13.53 1.59
CA LEU A 91 2.16 14.40 1.83
C LEU A 91 2.63 14.35 3.29
N LEU A 92 1.72 14.29 4.26
CA LEU A 92 2.10 14.10 5.67
C LEU A 92 2.72 12.72 5.95
N VAL A 93 2.25 11.70 5.22
CA VAL A 93 2.89 10.37 5.24
C VAL A 93 4.26 10.44 4.57
N GLU A 94 4.42 11.15 3.45
CA GLU A 94 5.67 11.34 2.72
C GLU A 94 6.70 12.19 3.49
N GLU A 95 6.31 13.26 4.18
CA GLU A 95 7.16 14.03 5.10
C GLU A 95 7.68 13.14 6.23
N LYS A 96 6.84 12.27 6.81
CA LYS A 96 7.28 11.26 7.78
C LYS A 96 8.10 10.11 7.19
N LEU A 97 8.12 9.94 5.87
CA LEU A 97 8.89 8.92 5.14
C LEU A 97 10.24 9.45 4.62
N GLY A 98 10.38 10.75 4.41
CA GLY A 98 11.61 11.44 3.98
C GLY A 98 12.56 11.81 5.13
N ASP A 99 12.06 11.91 6.36
CA ASP A 99 12.80 12.46 7.51
C ASP A 99 13.37 11.38 8.48
N ARG A 100 13.76 10.21 7.95
CA ARG A 100 14.36 9.13 8.77
C ARG A 100 15.67 8.55 8.24
N SER A 101 16.39 9.31 7.41
CA SER A 101 17.78 9.01 7.00
C SER A 101 18.83 9.95 7.61
N LEU A 102 18.47 10.79 8.59
CA LEU A 102 19.43 11.62 9.35
C LEU A 102 19.19 11.48 10.85
N THR A 103 19.37 10.27 11.39
CA THR A 103 19.85 10.04 12.77
C THR A 103 19.96 8.53 13.01
N ARG A 104 21.14 7.98 12.71
CA ARG A 104 21.82 6.97 13.54
C ARG A 104 23.25 6.87 13.03
N ARG A 105 24.09 7.74 13.62
CA ARG A 105 25.48 7.40 13.94
C ARG A 105 25.50 6.13 14.77
#